data_AF-A0A1A2F1F2-F1
#
_entry.id   AF-A0A1A2F1F2-F1
#
_cell.length_a   1.000
_cell.length_b   1.000
_cell.length_c   1.000
_cell.angle_alpha   90.00
_cell.angle_beta   90.00
_cell.angle_gamma   90.00
#
_symmetry.space_group_name_H-M   'P 1'
#
loop_
_entity.id
_entity.type
_entity.pdbx_description
1 polymer ?
#
loop_
_entity_poly.entity_id
_entity_poly.type
_entity_poly.pdbx_seq_one_letter_code
_entity_poly.pdbx_strand_id
1 'polypeptide(L)'
;MARAQAPAFALTGNGTALGDGVAFLMGGTGIPQPPQTYLDAVNDLFLSPHGFGGELVSLFTPENVSDTSRAVGLQLLENAVAERLNSGDVDAEHPIVVFGYSQSASISVGLMEWLDERDVSNDLVRFVMIGSPATSSIPTDLYHTDVYNYEYDPVAFKPTYFNPLADLNSALGFIYGHSVYLSATAEQIANAIELPTSDPDALTTFHMLPSEILPLLAPLQLVPIFGMPLYELLEPVTRILVNLGYGSIDHGWPPGDVDVAAGSGLFPTDIDFGELLTALGKGVVDGVNNSIASLFDPDTYTIYSLQEHPSLAGIVNEGYLAGYLDSPHPSLEEAMTGLFNFLTAFTDTTPYDMPDPIDLLG
;
A
#
# COMPACT_ATOMS: atom_id res chain seq x y z
N MET A 1 23.33 9.38 22.42
CA MET A 1 23.23 7.91 22.54
C MET A 1 22.92 7.39 21.15
N ALA A 2 23.77 6.53 20.59
CA ALA A 2 23.56 5.96 19.27
C ALA A 2 22.28 5.10 19.31
N ARG A 3 21.31 5.38 18.42
CA ARG A 3 20.19 4.48 18.16
C ARG A 3 20.78 3.15 17.71
N ALA A 4 20.42 2.06 18.38
CA ALA A 4 20.68 0.73 17.88
C ALA A 4 19.93 0.60 16.54
N GLN A 5 20.65 0.34 15.45
CA GLN A 5 20.03 -0.10 14.19
C GLN A 5 19.22 -1.36 14.50
N ALA A 6 17.93 -1.33 14.18
CA ALA A 6 17.16 -2.56 14.02
C ALA A 6 17.92 -3.49 13.05
N PRO A 7 17.87 -4.82 13.23
CA PRO A 7 18.50 -5.71 12.26
C PRO A 7 17.91 -5.39 10.88
N ALA A 8 18.78 -5.08 9.90
CA ALA A 8 18.37 -4.92 8.51
C ALA A 8 17.75 -6.25 8.06
N PHE A 9 16.44 -6.26 7.81
CA PHE A 9 15.81 -7.38 7.12
C PHE A 9 16.13 -7.24 5.64
N ALA A 10 16.30 -8.37 4.95
CA ALA A 10 16.53 -8.40 3.52
C ALA A 10 15.23 -8.86 2.86
N LEU A 11 14.75 -8.08 1.91
CA LEU A 11 13.67 -8.47 1.03
C LEU A 11 14.29 -9.12 -0.21
N THR A 12 13.74 -10.27 -0.61
CA THR A 12 14.30 -11.05 -1.72
C THR A 12 13.66 -10.73 -3.05
N GLY A 13 12.50 -10.05 -3.08
CA GLY A 13 11.75 -9.71 -4.30
C GLY A 13 11.77 -10.83 -5.35
N ASN A 14 12.00 -10.46 -6.61
CA ASN A 14 12.29 -11.40 -7.71
C ASN A 14 13.76 -11.88 -7.77
N GLY A 15 14.57 -11.57 -6.76
CA GLY A 15 15.99 -11.92 -6.69
C GLY A 15 16.96 -10.84 -7.21
N THR A 16 16.47 -9.72 -7.74
CA THR A 16 17.30 -8.60 -8.23
C THR A 16 17.39 -7.48 -7.20
N ALA A 17 18.61 -7.20 -6.73
CA ALA A 17 18.85 -6.07 -5.83
C ALA A 17 18.53 -4.73 -6.52
N LEU A 18 18.10 -3.71 -5.78
CA LEU A 18 17.77 -2.39 -6.35
C LEU A 18 18.99 -1.53 -6.73
N GLY A 19 20.19 -1.87 -6.26
CA GLY A 19 21.46 -1.24 -6.69
C GLY A 19 21.72 0.15 -6.10
N ASP A 20 22.77 0.81 -6.60
CA ASP A 20 23.32 2.05 -6.01
C ASP A 20 23.13 3.29 -6.91
N GLY A 21 22.15 3.26 -7.81
CA GLY A 21 21.86 4.35 -8.74
C GLY A 21 21.00 5.47 -8.14
N VAL A 22 19.90 5.82 -8.80
CA VAL A 22 18.97 6.87 -8.34
C VAL A 22 17.57 6.31 -8.19
N ALA A 23 16.83 6.73 -7.17
CA ALA A 23 15.43 6.40 -6.98
C ALA A 23 14.56 7.64 -7.14
N PHE A 24 13.67 7.66 -8.14
CA PHE A 24 12.62 8.66 -8.28
C PHE A 24 11.40 8.24 -7.48
N LEU A 25 11.11 8.98 -6.40
CA LEU A 25 10.01 8.69 -5.49
C LEU A 25 8.88 9.68 -5.76
N MET A 26 7.73 9.15 -6.20
CA MET A 26 6.49 9.90 -6.39
C MET A 26 5.53 9.63 -5.22
N GLY A 27 4.68 10.60 -4.93
CA GLY A 27 3.62 10.47 -3.93
C GLY A 27 2.37 9.84 -4.52
N GLY A 28 1.37 9.55 -3.67
CA GLY A 28 0.02 9.24 -4.11
C GLY A 28 -0.85 10.50 -4.19
N THR A 29 -2.13 10.31 -4.55
CA THR A 29 -3.09 11.41 -4.65
C THR A 29 -3.06 12.28 -3.39
N GLY A 30 -2.82 13.57 -3.57
CA GLY A 30 -2.69 14.58 -2.53
C GLY A 30 -1.28 14.83 -2.03
N ILE A 31 -0.27 14.10 -2.52
CA ILE A 31 1.15 14.22 -2.16
C ILE A 31 1.97 14.56 -3.42
N PRO A 32 1.78 15.75 -4.04
CA PRO A 32 2.41 16.08 -5.32
C PRO A 32 3.95 16.22 -5.23
N GLN A 33 4.44 16.69 -4.09
CA GLN A 33 5.87 16.72 -3.77
C GLN A 33 6.11 15.96 -2.46
N PRO A 34 6.62 14.72 -2.52
CA PRO A 34 6.92 13.95 -1.32
C PRO A 34 7.93 14.67 -0.40
N PRO A 35 7.63 14.86 0.90
CA PRO A 35 8.58 15.46 1.85
C PRO A 35 9.72 14.48 2.19
N GLN A 36 10.78 14.97 2.83
CA GLN A 36 11.92 14.10 3.21
C GLN A 36 11.51 12.94 4.12
N THR A 37 10.57 13.16 5.04
CA THR A 37 10.02 12.12 5.93
C THR A 37 9.40 10.96 5.15
N TYR A 38 8.76 11.25 4.01
CA TYR A 38 8.24 10.24 3.10
C TYR A 38 9.38 9.47 2.44
N LEU A 39 10.40 10.16 1.91
CA LEU A 39 11.53 9.51 1.24
C LEU A 39 12.26 8.56 2.19
N ASP A 40 12.50 9.01 3.43
CA ASP A 40 13.17 8.22 4.46
C ASP A 40 12.36 6.96 4.79
N ALA A 41 11.03 7.10 4.98
CA ALA A 41 10.16 5.96 5.26
C ALA A 41 10.10 4.95 4.09
N VAL A 42 9.98 5.44 2.86
CA VAL A 42 10.02 4.59 1.66
C VAL A 42 11.34 3.84 1.57
N ASN A 43 12.45 4.53 1.80
CA ASN A 43 13.77 3.90 1.76
C ASN A 43 13.96 2.84 2.84
N ASP A 44 13.54 3.14 4.07
CA ASP A 44 13.70 2.24 5.21
C ASP A 44 12.81 0.99 5.09
N LEU A 45 11.62 1.12 4.50
CA LEU A 45 10.65 0.03 4.38
C LEU A 45 10.80 -0.78 3.08
N PHE A 46 11.01 -0.11 1.94
CA PHE A 46 10.80 -0.72 0.63
C PHE A 46 12.01 -0.66 -0.31
N LEU A 47 13.03 0.17 -0.05
CA LEU A 47 14.19 0.26 -0.96
C LEU A 47 15.45 -0.38 -0.37
N SER A 48 15.93 0.14 0.77
CA SER A 48 17.16 -0.35 1.39
C SER A 48 17.10 -1.84 1.80
N PRO A 49 15.96 -2.40 2.25
CA PRO A 49 15.86 -3.84 2.50
C PRO A 49 16.00 -4.69 1.23
N HIS A 50 15.69 -4.13 0.06
CA HIS A 50 15.92 -4.74 -1.26
C HIS A 50 17.32 -4.41 -1.83
N GLY A 51 18.23 -3.92 -0.99
CA GLY A 51 19.61 -3.64 -1.38
C GLY A 51 19.80 -2.34 -2.15
N PHE A 52 18.89 -1.37 -2.03
CA PHE A 52 19.13 -0.03 -2.54
C PHE A 52 20.13 0.73 -1.66
N GLY A 53 21.15 1.33 -2.28
CA GLY A 53 22.16 2.17 -1.61
C GLY A 53 22.38 3.54 -2.27
N GLY A 54 21.53 3.90 -3.24
CA GLY A 54 21.69 5.07 -4.11
C GLY A 54 21.11 6.38 -3.58
N GLU A 55 20.94 7.33 -4.49
CA GLU A 55 20.37 8.66 -4.22
C GLU A 55 18.84 8.64 -4.27
N LEU A 56 18.18 9.22 -3.27
CA LEU A 56 16.73 9.41 -3.27
C LEU A 56 16.37 10.78 -3.85
N VAL A 57 15.48 10.80 -4.84
CA VAL A 57 14.96 12.02 -5.47
C VAL A 57 13.46 12.10 -5.28
N SER A 58 13.00 13.16 -4.60
CA SER A 58 11.57 13.49 -4.54
C SER A 58 11.14 14.06 -5.89
N LEU A 59 10.39 13.28 -6.66
CA LEU A 59 9.93 13.66 -7.98
C LEU A 59 8.54 14.30 -7.89
N PHE A 60 8.45 15.55 -8.36
CA PHE A 60 7.17 16.23 -8.47
C PHE A 60 6.29 15.56 -9.53
N THR A 61 5.04 15.26 -9.15
CA THR A 61 3.95 14.90 -10.05
C THR A 61 2.66 15.59 -9.58
N PRO A 62 1.68 15.87 -10.45
CA PRO A 62 0.47 16.59 -10.06
C PRO A 62 -0.35 15.94 -8.93
N GLU A 63 -0.46 14.61 -8.92
CA GLU A 63 -1.14 13.80 -7.89
C GLU A 63 -2.47 14.37 -7.39
N ASN A 64 -3.30 14.85 -8.30
CA ASN A 64 -4.64 15.36 -8.01
C ASN A 64 -5.69 14.63 -8.84
N VAL A 65 -6.96 15.05 -8.76
CA VAL A 65 -8.06 14.36 -9.43
C VAL A 65 -8.50 15.02 -10.74
N SER A 66 -7.65 15.88 -11.32
CA SER A 66 -7.88 16.46 -12.66
C SER A 66 -7.68 15.42 -13.78
N ASP A 67 -8.36 15.59 -14.91
CA ASP A 67 -8.19 14.71 -16.08
C ASP A 67 -6.76 14.75 -16.67
N THR A 68 -5.99 15.79 -16.36
CA THR A 68 -4.59 15.95 -16.83
C THR A 68 -3.56 15.31 -15.91
N SER A 69 -3.92 15.01 -14.65
CA SER A 69 -2.97 14.73 -13.57
C SER A 69 -1.97 13.62 -13.92
N ARG A 70 -2.51 12.45 -14.30
CA ARG A 70 -1.72 11.26 -14.65
C ARG A 70 -0.89 11.44 -15.91
N ALA A 71 -1.45 12.08 -16.94
CA ALA A 71 -0.74 12.26 -18.22
C ALA A 71 0.44 13.21 -18.07
N VAL A 72 0.27 14.30 -17.32
CA VAL A 72 1.36 15.23 -17.00
C VAL A 72 2.38 14.58 -16.07
N GLY A 73 1.94 13.84 -15.05
CA GLY A 73 2.82 13.10 -14.17
C GLY A 73 3.68 12.06 -14.90
N LEU A 74 3.09 11.34 -15.86
CA LEU A 74 3.81 10.43 -16.75
C LEU A 74 4.87 11.17 -17.56
N GLN A 75 4.54 12.29 -18.22
CA GLN A 75 5.52 13.02 -19.00
C GLN A 75 6.68 13.55 -18.14
N LEU A 76 6.41 14.00 -16.92
CA LEU A 76 7.45 14.44 -15.97
C LEU A 76 8.38 13.29 -15.57
N LEU A 77 7.81 12.11 -15.31
CA LEU A 77 8.59 10.90 -15.00
C LEU A 77 9.41 10.43 -16.21
N GLU A 78 8.81 10.36 -17.40
CA GLU A 78 9.51 10.05 -18.65
C GLU A 78 10.71 10.99 -18.85
N ASN A 79 10.50 12.31 -18.65
CA ASN A 79 11.57 13.29 -18.78
C ASN A 79 12.71 13.07 -17.79
N ALA A 80 12.40 12.82 -16.51
CA ALA A 80 13.41 12.57 -15.47
C ALA A 80 14.23 11.30 -15.76
N VAL A 81 13.55 10.24 -16.21
CA VAL A 81 14.18 8.97 -16.59
C VAL A 81 15.01 9.13 -17.86
N ALA A 82 14.50 9.85 -18.87
CA ALA A 82 15.22 10.13 -20.11
C ALA A 82 16.49 10.93 -19.86
N GLU A 83 16.45 11.97 -19.04
CA GLU A 83 17.65 12.73 -18.64
C GLU A 83 18.70 11.81 -18.01
N ARG A 84 18.28 10.90 -17.13
CA ARG A 84 19.20 10.01 -16.44
C ARG A 84 19.78 8.95 -17.39
N LEU A 85 18.97 8.32 -18.24
CA LEU A 85 19.45 7.39 -19.26
C LEU A 85 20.43 8.08 -20.24
N ASN A 86 20.11 9.29 -20.68
CA ASN A 86 20.95 10.08 -21.60
C ASN A 86 22.29 10.52 -20.99
N SER A 87 22.44 10.49 -19.66
CA SER A 87 23.72 10.80 -19.01
C SER A 87 24.81 9.75 -19.28
N GLY A 88 24.41 8.52 -19.60
CA GLY A 88 25.33 7.39 -19.78
C GLY A 88 25.82 6.76 -18.47
N ASP A 89 25.31 7.19 -17.32
CA ASP A 89 25.69 6.69 -15.99
C ASP A 89 24.77 5.57 -15.46
N VAL A 90 23.82 5.08 -16.27
CA VAL A 90 22.87 4.04 -15.88
C VAL A 90 23.36 2.69 -16.40
N ASP A 91 23.51 1.73 -15.49
CA ASP A 91 23.86 0.35 -15.79
C ASP A 91 23.19 -0.60 -14.78
N ALA A 92 23.48 -1.91 -14.89
CA ALA A 92 22.89 -2.91 -14.01
C ALA A 92 23.32 -2.78 -12.52
N GLU A 93 24.46 -2.14 -12.23
CA GLU A 93 24.92 -1.88 -10.86
C GLU A 93 24.34 -0.57 -10.31
N HIS A 94 24.09 0.40 -11.20
CA HIS A 94 23.57 1.73 -10.91
C HIS A 94 22.27 2.01 -11.71
N PRO A 95 21.19 1.24 -11.48
CA PRO A 95 19.94 1.42 -12.23
C PRO A 95 19.19 2.68 -11.80
N ILE A 96 18.12 2.99 -12.52
CA ILE A 96 17.06 3.87 -12.04
C ILE A 96 16.02 3.02 -11.29
N VAL A 97 15.69 3.42 -10.07
CA VAL A 97 14.55 2.87 -9.32
C VAL A 97 13.39 3.86 -9.41
N VAL A 98 12.19 3.36 -9.67
CA VAL A 98 10.96 4.17 -9.71
C VAL A 98 10.03 3.67 -8.62
N PHE A 99 9.69 4.56 -7.68
CA PHE A 99 8.75 4.26 -6.61
C PHE A 99 7.41 4.96 -6.85
N GLY A 100 6.33 4.18 -6.87
CA GLY A 100 4.96 4.66 -7.06
C GLY A 100 4.03 4.28 -5.90
N TYR A 101 3.14 5.19 -5.52
CA TYR A 101 2.11 4.99 -4.52
C TYR A 101 0.74 5.37 -5.10
N SER A 102 -0.22 4.45 -5.08
CA SER A 102 -1.60 4.75 -5.50
C SER A 102 -1.64 5.29 -6.95
N GLN A 103 -2.01 6.54 -7.17
CA GLN A 103 -2.05 7.14 -8.51
C GLN A 103 -0.70 7.07 -9.24
N SER A 104 0.44 7.31 -8.56
CA SER A 104 1.76 7.24 -9.21
C SER A 104 2.25 5.82 -9.49
N ALA A 105 1.64 4.78 -8.88
CA ALA A 105 1.86 3.40 -9.31
C ALA A 105 1.29 3.18 -10.73
N SER A 106 0.13 3.76 -11.05
CA SER A 106 -0.37 3.73 -12.43
C SER A 106 0.47 4.59 -13.40
N ILE A 107 1.10 5.66 -12.92
CA ILE A 107 2.07 6.44 -13.71
C ILE A 107 3.31 5.57 -14.01
N SER A 108 3.76 4.81 -13.02
CA SER A 108 4.90 3.88 -13.15
C SER A 108 4.64 2.79 -14.21
N VAL A 109 3.41 2.24 -14.26
CA VAL A 109 3.02 1.31 -15.34
C VAL A 109 3.11 1.97 -16.72
N GLY A 110 2.66 3.22 -16.87
CA GLY A 110 2.81 3.95 -18.13
C GLY A 110 4.27 4.15 -18.55
N LEU A 111 5.17 4.36 -17.58
CA LEU A 111 6.61 4.43 -17.86
C LEU A 111 7.15 3.07 -18.33
N MET A 112 6.72 1.95 -17.73
CA MET A 112 7.14 0.62 -18.18
C MET A 112 6.81 0.41 -19.67
N GLU A 113 5.58 0.74 -20.08
CA GLU A 113 5.16 0.65 -21.48
C GLU A 113 6.01 1.56 -22.39
N TRP A 114 6.26 2.80 -21.97
CA TRP A 114 7.06 3.77 -22.74
C TRP A 114 8.52 3.31 -22.93
N LEU A 115 9.11 2.69 -21.90
CA LEU A 115 10.47 2.16 -21.92
C LEU A 115 10.58 0.91 -22.82
N ASP A 116 9.61 0.00 -22.73
CA ASP A 116 9.53 -1.21 -23.56
C ASP A 116 9.40 -0.86 -25.05
N GLU A 117 8.53 0.10 -25.39
CA GLU A 117 8.38 0.61 -26.76
C GLU A 117 9.68 1.18 -27.37
N ARG A 118 10.65 1.51 -26.52
CA ARG A 118 11.96 2.07 -26.90
C ARG A 118 13.11 1.08 -26.74
N ASP A 119 12.80 -0.19 -26.51
CA ASP A 119 13.77 -1.27 -26.31
C ASP A 119 14.76 -1.00 -25.15
N VAL A 120 14.33 -0.29 -24.10
CA VAL A 120 15.18 -0.04 -22.92
C VAL A 120 15.26 -1.31 -22.08
N SER A 121 16.46 -1.84 -21.85
CA SER A 121 16.67 -3.05 -21.06
C SER A 121 16.12 -2.92 -19.63
N ASN A 122 15.47 -3.97 -19.15
CA ASN A 122 14.98 -4.08 -17.77
C ASN A 122 16.08 -4.24 -16.70
N ASP A 123 17.35 -4.36 -17.10
CA ASP A 123 18.48 -4.25 -16.18
C ASP A 123 18.69 -2.80 -15.69
N LEU A 124 18.24 -1.81 -16.48
CA LEU A 124 18.51 -0.38 -16.27
C LEU A 124 17.47 0.33 -15.42
N VAL A 125 16.25 -0.21 -15.33
CA VAL A 125 15.14 0.41 -14.60
C VAL A 125 14.40 -0.64 -13.77
N ARG A 126 14.14 -0.33 -12.49
CA ARG A 126 13.49 -1.22 -11.52
C ARG A 126 12.33 -0.46 -10.86
N PHE A 127 11.30 -1.19 -10.44
CA PHE A 127 10.08 -0.58 -9.92
C PHE A 127 9.72 -1.12 -8.54
N VAL A 128 9.23 -0.24 -7.69
CA VAL A 128 8.63 -0.59 -6.41
C VAL A 128 7.32 0.17 -6.28
N MET A 129 6.22 -0.53 -6.01
CA MET A 129 4.89 0.06 -5.97
C MET A 129 4.15 -0.31 -4.70
N ILE A 130 3.40 0.64 -4.15
CA ILE A 130 2.52 0.42 -2.99
C ILE A 130 1.08 0.85 -3.31
N GLY A 131 0.11 0.05 -2.90
CA GLY A 131 -1.32 0.32 -3.10
C GLY A 131 -1.69 0.57 -4.56
N SER A 132 -1.15 -0.23 -5.47
CA SER A 132 -1.29 0.03 -6.91
C SER A 132 -2.73 -0.22 -7.40
N PRO A 133 -3.32 0.70 -8.18
CA PRO A 133 -4.67 0.54 -8.71
C PRO A 133 -4.82 -0.68 -9.61
N ALA A 134 -5.80 -1.55 -9.28
CA ALA A 134 -6.12 -2.76 -10.04
C ALA A 134 -4.89 -3.65 -10.28
N THR A 135 -4.47 -4.37 -9.23
CA THR A 135 -3.26 -5.21 -9.22
C THR A 135 -3.10 -6.11 -10.46
N SER A 136 -4.20 -6.69 -10.97
CA SER A 136 -4.19 -7.54 -12.17
C SER A 136 -3.88 -6.82 -13.49
N SER A 137 -3.72 -5.49 -13.48
CA SER A 137 -3.36 -4.68 -14.66
C SER A 137 -1.88 -4.31 -14.72
N ILE A 138 -1.11 -4.68 -13.69
CA ILE A 138 0.32 -4.43 -13.66
C ILE A 138 1.03 -5.47 -14.53
N PRO A 139 1.83 -5.05 -15.54
CA PRO A 139 2.58 -5.98 -16.37
C PRO A 139 3.52 -6.86 -15.52
N THR A 140 3.62 -8.13 -15.89
CA THR A 140 4.45 -9.12 -15.18
C THR A 140 5.71 -9.50 -15.94
N ASP A 141 5.87 -9.05 -17.18
CA ASP A 141 6.91 -9.47 -18.12
C ASP A 141 7.78 -8.33 -18.66
N LEU A 142 7.51 -7.07 -18.28
CA LEU A 142 8.26 -5.91 -18.77
C LEU A 142 9.52 -5.61 -17.93
N TYR A 143 9.34 -5.28 -16.64
CA TYR A 143 10.42 -4.82 -15.76
C TYR A 143 10.39 -5.49 -14.39
N HIS A 144 11.58 -5.60 -13.77
CA HIS A 144 11.72 -6.06 -12.39
C HIS A 144 10.93 -5.15 -11.45
N THR A 145 9.92 -5.72 -10.79
CA THR A 145 8.93 -4.97 -10.03
C THR A 145 8.56 -5.65 -8.72
N ASP A 146 8.53 -4.91 -7.62
CA ASP A 146 7.94 -5.34 -6.36
C ASP A 146 6.67 -4.52 -6.06
N VAL A 147 5.54 -5.20 -5.79
CA VAL A 147 4.25 -4.55 -5.52
C VAL A 147 3.75 -4.95 -4.14
N TYR A 148 3.51 -3.99 -3.26
CA TYR A 148 2.96 -4.22 -1.93
C TYR A 148 1.53 -3.71 -1.83
N ASN A 149 0.62 -4.56 -1.38
CA ASN A 149 -0.77 -4.22 -1.16
C ASN A 149 -1.21 -4.60 0.26
N TYR A 150 -1.99 -3.74 0.92
CA TYR A 150 -2.66 -4.07 2.17
C TYR A 150 -3.92 -4.88 1.91
N GLU A 151 -4.17 -5.85 2.79
CA GLU A 151 -5.44 -6.57 2.81
C GLU A 151 -6.59 -5.58 3.05
N TYR A 152 -7.68 -5.74 2.29
CA TYR A 152 -8.83 -4.83 2.23
C TYR A 152 -8.60 -3.45 1.61
N ASP A 153 -7.41 -3.15 1.05
CA ASP A 153 -7.19 -1.94 0.25
C ASP A 153 -8.06 -1.99 -1.03
N PRO A 154 -9.07 -1.13 -1.17
CA PRO A 154 -9.99 -1.15 -2.31
C PRO A 154 -9.37 -0.62 -3.61
N VAL A 155 -8.19 -0.01 -3.55
CA VAL A 155 -7.48 0.48 -4.74
C VAL A 155 -6.78 -0.69 -5.42
N ALA A 156 -6.16 -1.58 -4.64
CA ALA A 156 -5.55 -2.82 -5.11
C ALA A 156 -6.60 -3.91 -5.39
N PHE A 157 -7.34 -4.33 -4.36
CA PHE A 157 -8.29 -5.43 -4.42
C PHE A 157 -9.67 -5.02 -3.92
N LYS A 158 -10.64 -4.97 -4.83
CA LYS A 158 -12.05 -4.74 -4.50
C LYS A 158 -12.75 -6.06 -4.16
N PRO A 159 -13.80 -6.03 -3.32
CA PRO A 159 -14.71 -7.16 -3.18
C PRO A 159 -15.19 -7.66 -4.55
N THR A 160 -15.08 -8.97 -4.74
CA THR A 160 -15.35 -9.70 -5.99
C THR A 160 -16.82 -10.09 -6.12
N TYR A 161 -17.46 -10.36 -4.99
CA TYR A 161 -18.85 -10.80 -4.87
C TYR A 161 -19.66 -9.76 -4.11
N PHE A 162 -20.96 -9.68 -4.43
CA PHE A 162 -21.87 -8.79 -3.71
C PHE A 162 -21.90 -9.11 -2.21
N ASN A 163 -21.37 -8.20 -1.40
CA ASN A 163 -21.33 -8.36 0.04
C ASN A 163 -21.26 -6.98 0.71
N PRO A 164 -22.38 -6.48 1.27
CA PRO A 164 -22.42 -5.15 1.89
C PRO A 164 -21.43 -4.97 3.05
N LEU A 165 -21.08 -6.05 3.76
CA LEU A 165 -20.06 -5.98 4.82
C LEU A 165 -18.68 -5.80 4.22
N ALA A 166 -18.37 -6.53 3.15
CA ALA A 166 -17.10 -6.39 2.43
C ALA A 166 -16.97 -5.00 1.78
N ASP A 167 -18.05 -4.49 1.16
CA ASP A 167 -18.06 -3.16 0.57
C ASP A 167 -17.75 -2.08 1.62
N LEU A 168 -18.42 -2.13 2.77
CA LEU A 168 -18.19 -1.18 3.86
C LEU A 168 -16.81 -1.36 4.50
N ASN A 169 -16.36 -2.61 4.66
CA ASN A 169 -15.02 -2.92 5.15
C ASN A 169 -13.95 -2.35 4.21
N SER A 170 -14.08 -2.55 2.89
CA SER A 170 -13.12 -2.03 1.91
C SER A 170 -13.13 -0.50 1.86
N ALA A 171 -14.28 0.15 2.08
CA ALA A 171 -14.35 1.60 2.17
C ALA A 171 -13.52 2.13 3.37
N LEU A 172 -13.56 1.43 4.51
CA LEU A 172 -12.69 1.73 5.64
C LEU A 172 -11.26 1.21 5.43
N GLY A 173 -11.05 0.18 4.61
CA GLY A 173 -9.74 -0.29 4.17
C GLY A 173 -8.97 0.75 3.37
N PHE A 174 -9.65 1.71 2.74
CA PHE A 174 -8.98 2.90 2.20
C PHE A 174 -8.26 3.71 3.29
N ILE A 175 -8.85 3.82 4.48
CA ILE A 175 -8.29 4.60 5.60
C ILE A 175 -7.25 3.76 6.36
N TYR A 176 -7.60 2.52 6.71
CA TYR A 176 -6.81 1.66 7.60
C TYR A 176 -5.80 0.75 6.88
N GLY A 177 -5.79 0.76 5.54
CA GLY A 177 -4.83 0.01 4.72
C GLY A 177 -4.22 0.91 3.65
N HIS A 178 -5.04 1.40 2.71
CA HIS A 178 -4.52 2.16 1.56
C HIS A 178 -3.76 3.43 1.96
N SER A 179 -4.14 4.07 3.06
CA SER A 179 -3.57 5.36 3.50
C SER A 179 -2.56 5.22 4.64
N VAL A 180 -1.96 4.04 4.86
CA VAL A 180 -1.04 3.80 5.99
C VAL A 180 0.20 2.97 5.62
N TYR A 181 0.55 2.86 4.34
CA TYR A 181 1.70 2.06 3.88
C TYR A 181 3.03 2.50 4.49
N LEU A 182 3.26 3.81 4.64
CA LEU A 182 4.51 4.34 5.22
C LEU A 182 4.56 4.16 6.73
N SER A 183 3.43 3.80 7.34
CA SER A 183 3.29 3.50 8.76
C SER A 183 3.37 2.01 9.08
N ALA A 184 3.55 1.17 8.06
CA ALA A 184 3.88 -0.24 8.25
C ALA A 184 5.19 -0.37 9.04
N THR A 185 5.29 -1.44 9.82
CA THR A 185 6.54 -1.77 10.50
C THR A 185 7.45 -2.58 9.59
N ALA A 186 8.76 -2.51 9.83
CA ALA A 186 9.75 -3.38 9.20
C ALA A 186 9.37 -4.87 9.27
N GLU A 187 8.78 -5.30 10.39
CA GLU A 187 8.33 -6.68 10.58
C GLU A 187 7.12 -7.02 9.69
N GLN A 188 6.18 -6.09 9.51
CA GLN A 188 5.05 -6.28 8.59
C GLN A 188 5.52 -6.37 7.14
N ILE A 189 6.50 -5.55 6.71
CA ILE A 189 7.06 -5.67 5.36
C ILE A 189 7.82 -7.00 5.20
N ALA A 190 8.63 -7.37 6.18
CA ALA A 190 9.43 -8.60 6.14
C ALA A 190 8.57 -9.89 6.12
N ASN A 191 7.39 -9.84 6.74
CA ASN A 191 6.44 -10.96 6.81
C ASN A 191 5.29 -10.83 5.81
N ALA A 192 5.40 -9.93 4.82
CA ALA A 192 4.41 -9.82 3.77
C ALA A 192 4.28 -11.17 3.03
N ILE A 193 3.05 -11.53 2.69
CA ILE A 193 2.73 -12.78 2.03
C ILE A 193 2.95 -12.59 0.53
N GLU A 194 3.89 -13.33 -0.05
CA GLU A 194 4.04 -13.38 -1.50
C GLU A 194 2.79 -14.02 -2.14
N LEU A 195 2.20 -13.33 -3.11
CA LEU A 195 1.01 -13.76 -3.82
C LEU A 195 1.40 -14.46 -5.13
N PRO A 196 0.67 -15.52 -5.53
CA PRO A 196 1.00 -16.25 -6.74
C PRO A 196 0.71 -15.45 -8.02
N THR A 197 1.52 -15.68 -9.04
CA THR A 197 1.35 -15.21 -10.41
C THR A 197 1.13 -16.39 -11.35
N SER A 198 0.44 -16.16 -12.46
CA SER A 198 0.12 -17.21 -13.43
C SER A 198 1.35 -17.70 -14.21
N ASP A 199 2.35 -16.83 -14.38
CA ASP A 199 3.65 -17.15 -14.97
C ASP A 199 4.71 -17.34 -13.88
N PRO A 200 5.39 -18.51 -13.79
CA PRO A 200 6.49 -18.74 -12.85
C PRO A 200 7.76 -17.94 -13.17
N ASP A 201 7.91 -17.43 -14.39
CA ASP A 201 9.06 -16.61 -14.82
C ASP A 201 8.74 -15.09 -14.78
N ALA A 202 7.65 -14.69 -14.10
CA ALA A 202 7.26 -13.30 -13.94
C ALA A 202 8.37 -12.44 -13.32
N LEU A 203 8.59 -11.25 -13.87
CA LEU A 203 9.49 -10.22 -13.35
C LEU A 203 8.87 -9.42 -12.20
N THR A 204 7.56 -9.53 -12.00
CA THR A 204 6.82 -8.82 -10.96
C THR A 204 6.48 -9.74 -9.80
N THR A 205 6.88 -9.34 -8.58
CA THR A 205 6.52 -10.02 -7.34
C THR A 205 5.46 -9.21 -6.59
N PHE A 206 4.38 -9.88 -6.20
CA PHE A 206 3.28 -9.25 -5.46
C PHE A 206 3.32 -9.69 -4.00
N HIS A 207 3.18 -8.72 -3.09
CA HIS A 207 3.24 -8.90 -1.66
C HIS A 207 1.96 -8.39 -1.02
N MET A 208 1.39 -9.18 -0.12
CA MET A 208 0.22 -8.82 0.68
C MET A 208 0.64 -8.54 2.10
N LEU A 209 0.29 -7.36 2.61
CA LEU A 209 0.39 -7.00 4.02
C LEU A 209 -0.93 -7.38 4.69
N PRO A 210 -0.97 -8.42 5.54
CA PRO A 210 -2.20 -8.82 6.22
C PRO A 210 -2.69 -7.72 7.16
N SER A 211 -4.00 -7.56 7.27
CA SER A 211 -4.57 -6.54 8.15
C SER A 211 -4.76 -7.11 9.56
N GLU A 212 -3.98 -6.59 10.50
CA GLU A 212 -4.06 -6.94 11.94
C GLU A 212 -5.42 -6.53 12.55
N ILE A 213 -6.07 -5.53 11.96
CA ILE A 213 -7.41 -5.09 12.36
C ILE A 213 -8.42 -5.40 11.25
N LEU A 214 -9.70 -5.53 11.60
CA LEU A 214 -10.77 -5.54 10.61
C LEU A 214 -11.23 -4.09 10.41
N PRO A 215 -10.97 -3.46 9.24
CA PRO A 215 -11.26 -2.03 9.03
C PRO A 215 -12.70 -1.63 9.39
N LEU A 216 -13.67 -2.51 9.12
CA LEU A 216 -15.08 -2.31 9.46
C LEU A 216 -15.31 -2.08 10.96
N LEU A 217 -14.54 -2.75 11.81
CA LEU A 217 -14.71 -2.71 13.26
C LEU A 217 -13.69 -1.79 13.95
N ALA A 218 -12.63 -1.37 13.26
CA ALA A 218 -11.60 -0.48 13.81
C ALA A 218 -12.18 0.78 14.51
N PRO A 219 -13.26 1.44 14.03
CA PRO A 219 -13.87 2.56 14.74
C PRO A 219 -14.44 2.22 16.12
N LEU A 220 -14.80 0.97 16.40
CA LEU A 220 -15.29 0.56 17.72
C LEU A 220 -14.23 0.78 18.80
N GLN A 221 -12.95 0.67 18.45
CA GLN A 221 -11.83 0.83 19.39
C GLN A 221 -11.75 2.27 19.94
N LEU A 222 -12.39 3.25 19.28
CA LEU A 222 -12.48 4.63 19.77
C LEU A 222 -13.45 4.80 20.94
N VAL A 223 -14.30 3.80 21.22
CA VAL A 223 -15.21 3.81 22.36
C VAL A 223 -14.43 3.38 23.61
N PRO A 224 -14.23 4.26 24.61
CA PRO A 224 -13.44 3.89 25.78
C PRO A 224 -14.04 2.71 26.53
N ILE A 225 -13.17 1.85 27.08
CA ILE A 225 -13.51 0.73 27.98
C ILE A 225 -14.23 -0.43 27.28
N PHE A 226 -15.29 -0.17 26.52
CA PHE A 226 -16.12 -1.20 25.88
C PHE A 226 -15.80 -1.43 24.41
N GLY A 227 -15.04 -0.53 23.78
CA GLY A 227 -14.69 -0.61 22.36
C GLY A 227 -13.91 -1.87 22.02
N MET A 228 -12.80 -2.12 22.73
CA MET A 228 -11.96 -3.31 22.51
C MET A 228 -12.73 -4.62 22.82
N PRO A 229 -13.42 -4.79 23.96
CA PRO A 229 -14.22 -5.98 24.20
C PRO A 229 -15.29 -6.24 23.14
N LEU A 230 -15.92 -5.19 22.61
CA LEU A 230 -16.92 -5.32 21.55
C LEU A 230 -16.28 -5.64 20.20
N TYR A 231 -15.14 -5.03 19.89
CA TYR A 231 -14.33 -5.36 18.72
C TYR A 231 -13.97 -6.86 18.74
N GLU A 232 -13.34 -7.34 19.81
CA GLU A 232 -12.93 -8.74 19.99
C GLU A 232 -14.11 -9.72 19.93
N LEU A 233 -15.30 -9.31 20.40
CA LEU A 233 -16.51 -10.14 20.33
C LEU A 233 -16.98 -10.36 18.89
N LEU A 234 -16.93 -9.30 18.07
CA LEU A 234 -17.53 -9.29 16.74
C LEU A 234 -16.54 -9.69 15.65
N GLU A 235 -15.25 -9.45 15.85
CA GLU A 235 -14.21 -9.54 14.84
C GLU A 235 -14.13 -10.92 14.16
N PRO A 236 -14.08 -12.06 14.87
CA PRO A 236 -13.78 -13.33 14.21
C PRO A 236 -14.87 -13.75 13.23
N VAL A 237 -16.14 -13.53 13.61
CA VAL A 237 -17.28 -13.82 12.73
C VAL A 237 -17.37 -12.77 11.61
N THR A 238 -17.19 -11.49 11.94
CA THR A 238 -17.32 -10.42 10.95
C THR A 238 -16.24 -10.51 9.88
N ARG A 239 -15.01 -10.90 10.24
CA ARG A 239 -13.91 -11.10 9.29
C ARG A 239 -14.25 -12.20 8.28
N ILE A 240 -14.72 -13.36 8.73
CA ILE A 240 -15.18 -14.44 7.84
C ILE A 240 -16.26 -13.92 6.90
N LEU A 241 -17.27 -13.22 7.44
CA LEU A 241 -18.37 -12.69 6.62
C LEU A 241 -17.91 -11.62 5.63
N VAL A 242 -16.91 -10.81 5.96
CA VAL A 242 -16.28 -9.85 5.04
C VAL A 242 -15.48 -10.58 3.96
N ASN A 243 -14.66 -11.56 4.33
CA ASN A 243 -13.81 -12.32 3.42
C ASN A 243 -14.62 -13.06 2.35
N LEU A 244 -15.86 -13.46 2.65
CA LEU A 244 -16.76 -14.04 1.65
C LEU A 244 -17.00 -13.10 0.46
N GLY A 245 -16.91 -11.77 0.65
CA GLY A 245 -16.98 -10.80 -0.45
C GLY A 245 -15.79 -10.90 -1.42
N TYR A 246 -14.68 -11.46 -0.98
CA TYR A 246 -13.47 -11.71 -1.78
C TYR A 246 -13.40 -13.17 -2.29
N GLY A 247 -14.38 -14.02 -1.94
CA GLY A 247 -14.37 -15.43 -2.33
C GLY A 247 -13.53 -16.33 -1.43
N SER A 248 -13.21 -15.88 -0.23
CA SER A 248 -12.40 -16.62 0.75
C SER A 248 -13.10 -16.64 2.11
N ILE A 249 -12.76 -17.61 2.97
CA ILE A 249 -13.13 -17.56 4.41
C ILE A 249 -11.96 -17.08 5.26
N ASP A 250 -10.74 -17.09 4.74
CA ASP A 250 -9.51 -16.87 5.50
C ASP A 250 -8.89 -15.49 5.27
N HIS A 251 -9.09 -14.90 4.08
CA HIS A 251 -8.39 -13.67 3.67
C HIS A 251 -9.25 -12.69 2.87
N GLY A 252 -8.85 -11.42 2.91
CA GLY A 252 -9.50 -10.24 2.32
C GLY A 252 -9.02 -9.86 0.91
N TRP A 253 -8.64 -10.84 0.11
CA TRP A 253 -8.27 -10.69 -1.30
C TRP A 253 -8.76 -11.92 -2.11
N PRO A 254 -8.87 -11.83 -3.45
CA PRO A 254 -9.31 -12.97 -4.26
C PRO A 254 -8.31 -14.14 -4.22
N PRO A 255 -8.77 -15.39 -4.14
CA PRO A 255 -7.88 -16.55 -4.22
C PRO A 255 -7.38 -16.79 -5.66
N GLY A 256 -6.22 -17.42 -5.78
CA GLY A 256 -5.58 -17.73 -7.06
C GLY A 256 -4.57 -16.67 -7.48
N ASP A 257 -4.15 -16.72 -8.74
CA ASP A 257 -3.12 -15.84 -9.29
C ASP A 257 -3.62 -14.39 -9.36
N VAL A 258 -2.78 -13.42 -9.00
CA VAL A 258 -3.21 -12.00 -8.88
C VAL A 258 -3.18 -11.22 -10.17
N ASP A 259 -2.50 -11.73 -11.18
CA ASP A 259 -2.37 -11.21 -12.55
C ASP A 259 -3.49 -11.67 -13.47
N VAL A 260 -4.43 -12.49 -12.98
CA VAL A 260 -5.65 -12.85 -13.71
C VAL A 260 -6.85 -12.08 -13.16
N ALA A 261 -7.81 -11.81 -14.04
CA ALA A 261 -9.05 -11.16 -13.62
C ALA A 261 -9.77 -12.02 -12.58
N ALA A 262 -9.99 -11.46 -11.39
CA ALA A 262 -10.79 -12.10 -10.36
C ALA A 262 -12.19 -12.45 -10.90
N GLY A 263 -12.83 -13.45 -10.28
CA GLY A 263 -14.21 -13.82 -10.59
C GLY A 263 -15.20 -12.66 -10.42
N SER A 264 -16.48 -12.89 -10.71
CA SER A 264 -17.53 -11.94 -10.31
C SER A 264 -18.86 -12.67 -10.13
N GLY A 265 -19.72 -12.16 -9.27
CA GLY A 265 -21.05 -12.74 -9.10
C GLY A 265 -21.76 -12.31 -7.82
N LEU A 266 -22.93 -12.92 -7.60
CA LEU A 266 -23.72 -12.68 -6.39
C LEU A 266 -23.16 -13.42 -5.17
N PHE A 267 -22.61 -14.62 -5.37
CA PHE A 267 -22.05 -15.46 -4.31
C PHE A 267 -20.76 -16.15 -4.78
N PRO A 268 -19.81 -16.40 -3.87
CA PRO A 268 -18.66 -17.25 -4.14
C PRO A 268 -19.07 -18.64 -4.64
N THR A 269 -18.34 -19.16 -5.62
CA THR A 269 -18.63 -20.46 -6.24
C THR A 269 -17.89 -21.62 -5.59
N ASP A 270 -16.76 -21.35 -4.92
CA ASP A 270 -15.79 -22.36 -4.49
C ASP A 270 -15.62 -22.42 -2.96
N ILE A 271 -16.66 -22.04 -2.21
CA ILE A 271 -16.66 -22.11 -0.74
C ILE A 271 -17.26 -23.44 -0.28
N ASP A 272 -16.50 -24.20 0.53
CA ASP A 272 -17.03 -25.37 1.23
C ASP A 272 -17.95 -24.93 2.39
N PHE A 273 -19.22 -25.35 2.33
CA PHE A 273 -20.22 -24.95 3.31
C PHE A 273 -19.97 -25.57 4.70
N GLY A 274 -19.37 -26.76 4.77
CA GLY A 274 -19.01 -27.40 6.02
C GLY A 274 -17.86 -26.68 6.74
N GLU A 275 -16.85 -26.27 5.98
CA GLU A 275 -15.74 -25.43 6.47
C GLU A 275 -16.25 -24.07 6.92
N LEU A 276 -17.11 -23.42 6.14
CA LEU A 276 -17.73 -22.14 6.52
C LEU A 276 -18.50 -22.25 7.85
N LEU A 277 -19.37 -23.25 8.01
CA LEU A 277 -20.11 -23.43 9.26
C LEU A 277 -19.19 -23.72 10.45
N THR A 278 -18.11 -24.47 10.21
CA THR A 278 -17.10 -24.77 11.23
C THR A 278 -16.35 -23.50 11.64
N ALA A 279 -15.92 -22.69 10.68
CA ALA A 279 -15.24 -21.42 10.89
C ALA A 279 -16.12 -20.43 11.63
N LEU A 280 -17.40 -20.29 11.24
CA LEU A 280 -18.37 -19.44 11.95
C LEU A 280 -18.62 -19.92 13.38
N GLY A 281 -18.77 -21.23 13.59
CA GLY A 281 -18.94 -21.81 14.93
C GLY A 281 -17.74 -21.57 15.83
N LYS A 282 -16.52 -21.73 15.29
CA LYS A 282 -15.27 -21.39 15.96
C LYS A 282 -15.18 -19.90 16.26
N GLY A 283 -15.47 -19.03 15.28
CA GLY A 283 -15.43 -17.58 15.42
C GLY A 283 -16.35 -17.06 16.52
N VAL A 284 -17.54 -17.64 16.71
CA VAL A 284 -18.42 -17.30 17.84
C VAL A 284 -17.76 -17.62 19.19
N VAL A 285 -17.13 -18.79 19.31
CA VAL A 285 -16.46 -19.21 20.55
C VAL A 285 -15.23 -18.34 20.81
N ASP A 286 -14.42 -18.10 19.79
CA ASP A 286 -13.23 -17.26 19.86
C ASP A 286 -13.61 -15.83 20.25
N GLY A 287 -14.63 -15.23 19.62
CA GLY A 287 -15.07 -13.88 19.94
C GLY A 287 -15.53 -13.72 21.39
N VAL A 288 -16.28 -14.69 21.93
CA VAL A 288 -16.67 -14.68 23.36
C VAL A 288 -15.44 -14.78 24.26
N ASN A 289 -14.50 -15.68 23.94
CA ASN A 289 -13.29 -15.85 24.75
C ASN A 289 -12.39 -14.61 24.70
N ASN A 290 -12.18 -14.04 23.52
CA ASN A 290 -11.36 -12.84 23.32
C ASN A 290 -11.99 -11.64 24.02
N SER A 291 -13.31 -11.44 23.90
CA SER A 291 -14.02 -10.37 24.58
C SER A 291 -13.90 -10.46 26.11
N ILE A 292 -14.06 -11.66 26.68
CA ILE A 292 -13.85 -11.90 28.10
C ILE A 292 -12.39 -11.63 28.50
N ALA A 293 -11.42 -12.12 27.72
CA ALA A 293 -10.00 -11.87 27.97
C ALA A 293 -9.69 -10.38 27.97
N SER A 294 -10.19 -9.63 26.98
CA SER A 294 -10.05 -8.18 26.88
C SER A 294 -10.65 -7.46 28.09
N LEU A 295 -11.80 -7.89 28.62
CA LEU A 295 -12.37 -7.32 29.86
C LEU A 295 -11.48 -7.53 31.09
N PHE A 296 -10.61 -8.53 31.10
CA PHE A 296 -9.68 -8.78 32.21
C PHE A 296 -8.27 -8.23 31.95
N ASP A 297 -8.02 -7.72 30.76
CA ASP A 297 -6.76 -7.08 30.39
C ASP A 297 -6.71 -5.65 30.94
N PRO A 298 -5.72 -5.30 31.79
CA PRO A 298 -5.53 -3.92 32.24
C PRO A 298 -5.39 -2.91 31.09
N ASP A 299 -4.81 -3.31 29.95
CA ASP A 299 -4.55 -2.41 28.82
C ASP A 299 -5.83 -1.97 28.11
N THR A 300 -6.93 -2.72 28.26
CA THR A 300 -8.28 -2.33 27.78
C THR A 300 -8.78 -1.04 28.43
N TYR A 301 -8.29 -0.73 29.64
CA TYR A 301 -8.70 0.45 30.40
C TYR A 301 -7.72 1.63 30.25
N THR A 302 -6.68 1.47 29.44
CA THR A 302 -5.71 2.52 29.14
C THR A 302 -6.33 3.54 28.18
N ILE A 303 -6.17 4.83 28.51
CA ILE A 303 -6.53 5.93 27.62
C ILE A 303 -5.27 6.27 26.81
N TYR A 304 -5.27 5.90 25.53
CA TYR A 304 -4.17 6.17 24.62
C TYR A 304 -4.17 7.62 24.14
N SER A 305 -2.98 8.16 23.89
CA SER A 305 -2.81 9.35 23.06
C SER A 305 -3.12 9.01 21.59
N LEU A 306 -3.35 10.01 20.73
CA LEU A 306 -3.72 9.78 19.32
C LEU A 306 -2.72 8.89 18.59
N GLN A 307 -1.43 9.14 18.81
CA GLN A 307 -0.32 8.41 18.16
C GLN A 307 -0.04 7.03 18.76
N GLU A 308 -0.60 6.72 19.92
CA GLU A 308 -0.46 5.40 20.57
C GLU A 308 -1.76 4.59 20.46
N HIS A 309 -2.84 5.20 19.97
CA HIS A 309 -4.14 4.54 19.90
C HIS A 309 -4.11 3.45 18.82
N PRO A 310 -4.52 2.20 19.10
CA PRO A 310 -4.37 1.08 18.17
C PRO A 310 -4.94 1.34 16.78
N SER A 311 -6.11 1.99 16.69
CA SER A 311 -6.72 2.34 15.40
C SER A 311 -6.27 3.69 14.81
N LEU A 312 -5.56 4.56 15.55
CA LEU A 312 -5.18 5.89 15.01
C LEU A 312 -3.68 6.06 14.80
N ALA A 313 -2.84 5.25 15.44
CA ALA A 313 -1.39 5.37 15.41
C ALA A 313 -0.85 5.38 13.97
N GLY A 314 -1.29 4.43 13.14
CA GLY A 314 -0.91 4.38 11.73
C GLY A 314 -1.35 5.60 10.94
N ILE A 315 -2.59 6.08 11.14
CA ILE A 315 -3.12 7.25 10.44
C ILE A 315 -2.36 8.53 10.83
N VAL A 316 -2.06 8.70 12.12
CA VAL A 316 -1.31 9.84 12.64
C VAL A 316 0.13 9.82 12.13
N ASN A 317 0.77 8.64 12.16
CA ASN A 317 2.12 8.49 11.65
C ASN A 317 2.18 8.75 10.14
N GLU A 318 1.24 8.22 9.36
CA GLU A 318 1.18 8.47 7.92
C GLU A 318 1.00 9.97 7.65
N GLY A 319 0.06 10.62 8.35
CA GLY A 319 -0.17 12.05 8.22
C GLY A 319 1.10 12.86 8.45
N TYR A 320 1.94 12.47 9.42
CA TYR A 320 3.25 13.09 9.62
C TYR A 320 4.22 12.78 8.48
N LEU A 321 4.36 11.50 8.09
CA LEU A 321 5.30 11.08 7.04
C LEU A 321 4.98 11.70 5.68
N ALA A 322 3.71 11.79 5.32
CA ALA A 322 3.20 12.40 4.09
C ALA A 322 3.14 13.94 4.13
N GLY A 323 3.42 14.56 5.28
CA GLY A 323 3.48 16.03 5.42
C GLY A 323 2.13 16.73 5.66
N TYR A 324 1.08 15.99 6.03
CA TYR A 324 -0.19 16.56 6.48
C TYR A 324 -0.18 17.00 7.95
N LEU A 325 0.77 16.51 8.73
CA LEU A 325 0.98 16.87 10.13
C LEU A 325 2.43 17.33 10.33
N ASP A 326 2.61 18.41 11.10
CA ASP A 326 3.94 18.97 11.39
C ASP A 326 4.73 18.14 12.41
N SER A 327 4.07 17.26 13.14
CA SER A 327 4.61 16.50 14.27
C SER A 327 3.99 15.09 14.35
N PRO A 328 4.76 14.06 14.75
CA PRO A 328 4.22 12.73 15.03
C PRO A 328 3.41 12.68 16.33
N HIS A 329 3.39 13.77 17.10
CA HIS A 329 2.60 13.92 18.33
C HIS A 329 1.65 15.12 18.20
N PRO A 330 0.68 15.11 17.27
CA PRO A 330 -0.22 16.23 17.07
C PRO A 330 -1.21 16.36 18.23
N SER A 331 -1.66 17.58 18.48
CA SER A 331 -2.91 17.82 19.19
C SER A 331 -4.12 17.34 18.37
N LEU A 332 -5.28 17.20 19.00
CA LEU A 332 -6.51 16.83 18.30
C LEU A 332 -6.88 17.85 17.21
N GLU A 333 -6.64 19.15 17.45
CA GLU A 333 -6.92 20.20 16.47
C GLU A 333 -6.01 20.09 15.23
N GLU A 334 -4.71 19.83 15.45
CA GLU A 334 -3.75 19.59 14.37
C GLU A 334 -4.11 18.31 13.60
N ALA A 335 -4.46 17.21 14.31
CA ALA A 335 -4.89 15.97 13.68
C ALA A 335 -6.14 16.13 12.80
N MET A 336 -7.15 16.85 13.30
CA MET A 336 -8.37 17.14 12.53
C MET A 336 -8.10 18.04 11.33
N THR A 337 -7.20 19.00 11.46
CA THR A 337 -6.78 19.88 10.36
C THR A 337 -6.04 19.10 9.28
N GLY A 338 -5.09 18.24 9.68
CA GLY A 338 -4.37 17.35 8.77
C GLY A 338 -5.32 16.41 8.02
N LEU A 339 -6.26 15.78 8.72
CA LEU A 339 -7.30 14.94 8.09
C LEU A 339 -8.15 15.73 7.10
N PHE A 340 -8.57 16.95 7.43
CA PHE A 340 -9.34 17.81 6.52
C PHE A 340 -8.54 18.17 5.26
N ASN A 341 -7.25 18.50 5.41
CA ASN A 341 -6.36 18.80 4.30
C ASN A 341 -6.16 17.58 3.39
N PHE A 342 -5.94 16.40 3.98
CA PHE A 342 -5.87 15.13 3.25
C PHE A 342 -7.15 14.88 2.42
N LEU A 343 -8.33 14.96 3.04
CA LEU A 343 -9.60 14.76 2.34
C LEU A 343 -9.85 15.80 1.24
N THR A 344 -9.43 17.05 1.46
CA THR A 344 -9.57 18.12 0.47
C THR A 344 -8.69 17.88 -0.76
N ALA A 345 -7.55 17.22 -0.59
CA ALA A 345 -6.65 16.88 -1.70
C ALA A 345 -7.33 15.98 -2.76
N PHE A 346 -8.26 15.12 -2.36
CA PHE A 346 -9.08 14.29 -3.27
C PHE A 346 -10.19 15.07 -4.00
N THR A 347 -10.26 16.39 -3.82
CA THR A 347 -11.19 17.26 -4.54
C THR A 347 -10.48 18.27 -5.45
N ASP A 348 -9.15 18.30 -5.42
CA ASP A 348 -8.37 19.20 -6.28
C ASP A 348 -8.40 18.74 -7.74
N THR A 349 -9.01 19.56 -8.58
CA THR A 349 -9.18 19.34 -10.03
C THR A 349 -8.35 20.32 -10.86
N THR A 350 -7.36 20.97 -10.24
CA THR A 350 -6.49 21.94 -10.91
C THR A 350 -5.76 21.27 -12.08
N PRO A 351 -5.97 21.70 -13.33
CA PRO A 351 -5.26 21.13 -14.46
C PRO A 351 -3.81 21.60 -14.50
N TYR A 352 -2.93 20.77 -15.04
CA TYR A 352 -1.53 21.10 -15.27
C TYR A 352 -1.23 21.11 -16.77
N ASP A 353 -0.36 22.02 -17.19
CA ASP A 353 0.10 22.08 -18.57
C ASP A 353 1.09 20.93 -18.85
N MET A 354 0.99 20.33 -20.04
CA MET A 354 1.91 19.28 -20.47
C MET A 354 3.32 19.87 -20.66
N PRO A 355 4.35 19.35 -19.98
CA PRO A 355 5.73 19.79 -20.21
C PRO A 355 6.23 19.31 -21.58
N ASP A 356 7.25 19.99 -22.12
CA ASP A 356 7.90 19.55 -23.35
C ASP A 356 8.61 18.20 -23.11
N PRO A 357 8.47 17.22 -24.03
CA PRO A 357 9.08 15.91 -23.88
C PRO A 357 10.61 15.95 -24.07
N ILE A 358 11.31 15.07 -23.39
CA ILE A 358 12.75 14.81 -23.56
C ILE A 358 12.93 13.47 -24.26
N ASP A 359 13.56 13.48 -25.45
CA ASP A 359 13.82 12.26 -26.22
C ASP A 359 14.97 11.44 -25.61
N LEU A 360 14.88 10.10 -25.70
CA LEU A 360 16.03 9.23 -25.47
C LEU A 360 17.05 9.38 -26.60
N LEU A 361 18.30 9.59 -26.22
CA LEU A 361 19.44 9.61 -27.12
C LEU A 361 19.94 8.16 -27.22
N GLY A 362 19.78 7.59 -28.42
CA GLY A 362 20.07 6.18 -28.70
C GLY A 362 21.53 5.76 -28.60
#